data_AF-A0A967KGZ2-F1
#
_entry.id   AF-A0A967KGZ2-F1
#
_cell.length_a   1.000
_cell.length_b   1.000
_cell.length_c   1.000
_cell.angle_alpha   90.00
_cell.angle_beta   90.00
_cell.angle_gamma   90.00
#
_symmetry.space_group_name_H-M   'P 1'
#
loop_
_entity.id
_entity.type
_entity.pdbx_description
1 polymer ?
#
loop_
_entity_poly.entity_id
_entity_poly.type
_entity_poly.pdbx_seq_one_letter_code
_entity_poly.pdbx_strand_id
1 'polypeptide(L)'
;MPTDLSSNGLYRPEDSKESCGFGLIAHMRGMQSHELVSTACSALTRMTHRGAVDADGKTGDGCGVLMSFPRSFFRAVAADEGIRLDEQFAVGMVFLSQDEAQAKRSRKILEKHIERETLGVAGWRKVPLDTSVLGSSALASLPRIEQVMVNAPFGWTPHDIERRLFVARRMAFAENAKLDDPDRTFHVATLSNLVTVYKGLVMPANL
;
A
#
# COMPACT_ATOMS: atom_id res chain seq x y z
N MET A 1 39.38 39.00 10.51
CA MET A 1 38.01 38.75 10.99
C MET A 1 37.34 37.83 9.97
N PRO A 2 36.76 36.69 10.36
CA PRO A 2 36.07 35.84 9.40
C PRO A 2 34.75 36.52 9.02
N THR A 3 34.54 36.69 7.72
CA THR A 3 33.33 37.27 7.15
C THR A 3 32.20 36.25 7.31
N ASP A 4 31.24 36.58 8.17
CA ASP A 4 30.03 35.82 8.35
C ASP A 4 29.20 35.85 7.06
N LEU A 5 29.08 34.70 6.40
CA LEU A 5 28.36 34.53 5.13
C LEU A 5 26.88 34.16 5.35
N SER A 6 26.36 34.20 6.59
CA SER A 6 25.06 33.62 6.91
C SER A 6 23.84 34.56 6.82
N SER A 7 23.86 35.65 6.04
CA SER A 7 22.75 36.63 6.11
C SER A 7 22.30 37.33 4.81
N ASN A 8 22.69 36.87 3.62
CA ASN A 8 22.27 37.50 2.35
C ASN A 8 21.39 36.60 1.43
N GLY A 9 20.62 35.67 2.00
CA GLY A 9 19.63 34.87 1.27
C GLY A 9 18.25 34.91 1.93
N LEU A 10 17.19 34.74 1.14
CA LEU A 10 15.80 34.57 1.65
C LEU A 10 15.60 33.28 2.45
N TYR A 11 16.61 32.42 2.50
CA TYR A 11 16.60 31.15 3.21
C TYR A 11 17.05 31.34 4.66
N ARG A 12 16.18 31.00 5.62
CA ARG A 12 16.56 30.89 7.03
C ARG A 12 16.84 29.42 7.35
N PRO A 13 17.89 29.07 8.12
CA PRO A 13 18.12 27.71 8.59
C PRO A 13 16.91 27.12 9.33
N GLU A 14 16.12 27.98 9.96
CA GLU A 14 14.85 27.67 10.63
C GLU A 14 13.76 27.13 9.67
N ASP A 15 13.89 27.36 8.36
CA ASP A 15 12.97 26.88 7.33
C ASP A 15 13.21 25.40 6.98
N SER A 16 14.29 24.78 7.47
CA SER A 16 14.54 23.36 7.27
C SER A 16 13.58 22.53 8.13
N LYS A 17 12.53 22.00 7.51
CA LYS A 17 11.67 20.99 8.11
C LYS A 17 12.29 19.62 7.91
N GLU A 18 12.58 18.91 8.99
CA GLU A 18 12.90 17.48 8.91
C GLU A 18 11.72 16.75 8.27
N SER A 19 11.95 16.23 7.08
CA SER A 19 10.99 15.39 6.36
C SER A 19 11.46 13.94 6.45
N CYS A 20 10.53 13.02 6.69
CA CYS A 20 10.79 11.59 6.53
C CYS A 20 11.45 11.33 5.17
N GLY A 21 12.39 10.38 5.13
CA GLY A 21 13.12 10.06 3.90
C GLY A 21 12.20 9.59 2.77
N PHE A 22 12.36 10.15 1.57
CA PHE A 22 11.70 9.69 0.35
C PHE A 22 12.76 9.45 -0.73
N GLY A 23 12.53 8.43 -1.56
CA GLY A 23 13.37 8.12 -2.70
C GLY A 23 12.54 7.65 -3.88
N LEU A 24 13.04 7.87 -5.09
CA LEU A 24 12.45 7.40 -6.32
C LEU A 24 13.55 6.77 -7.19
N ILE A 25 13.26 5.59 -7.73
CA ILE A 25 14.13 4.88 -8.65
C ILE A 25 13.28 4.51 -9.87
N ALA A 26 13.78 4.82 -11.06
CA ALA A 26 13.11 4.49 -12.31
C ALA A 26 14.10 3.93 -13.31
N HIS A 27 13.70 2.88 -14.02
CA HIS A 27 14.46 2.38 -15.15
C HIS A 27 14.19 3.24 -16.38
N MET A 28 15.21 3.90 -16.93
CA MET A 28 15.04 4.88 -18.01
C MET A 28 14.40 4.32 -19.29
N ARG A 29 14.55 3.02 -19.54
CA ARG A 29 13.92 2.33 -20.69
C ARG A 29 12.61 1.60 -20.35
N GLY A 30 12.09 1.77 -19.13
CA GLY A 30 10.83 1.13 -18.70
C GLY A 30 10.87 -0.39 -18.51
N MET A 31 12.05 -1.00 -18.42
CA MET A 31 12.16 -2.45 -18.22
C MET A 31 11.88 -2.82 -16.77
N GLN A 32 11.00 -3.80 -16.56
CA GLN A 32 10.71 -4.35 -15.24
C GLN A 32 11.91 -5.16 -14.74
N SER A 33 12.35 -4.91 -13.51
CA SER A 33 13.45 -5.64 -12.89
C SER A 33 13.26 -5.75 -11.38
N HIS A 34 13.46 -6.95 -10.83
CA HIS A 34 13.49 -7.17 -9.39
C HIS A 34 14.64 -6.41 -8.71
N GLU A 35 15.73 -6.16 -9.43
CA GLU A 35 16.86 -5.36 -8.95
C GLU A 35 16.43 -3.96 -8.52
N LEU A 36 15.47 -3.33 -9.22
CA LEU A 36 14.94 -2.01 -8.84
C LEU A 36 14.24 -2.07 -7.48
N VAL A 37 13.44 -3.11 -7.24
CA VAL A 37 12.73 -3.32 -5.98
C VAL A 37 13.73 -3.56 -4.85
N SER A 38 14.71 -4.45 -5.06
CA SER A 38 15.77 -4.73 -4.08
C SER A 38 16.62 -3.48 -3.77
N THR A 39 16.92 -2.67 -4.78
CA THR A 39 17.64 -1.40 -4.62
C THR A 39 16.79 -0.39 -3.84
N ALA A 40 15.48 -0.31 -4.11
CA ALA A 40 14.58 0.56 -3.37
C ALA A 40 14.49 0.17 -1.89
N CYS A 41 14.36 -1.13 -1.58
CA CYS A 41 14.40 -1.62 -0.20
C CYS A 41 15.73 -1.30 0.48
N SER A 42 16.86 -1.51 -0.21
CA SER A 42 18.19 -1.19 0.31
C SER A 42 18.35 0.31 0.60
N ALA A 43 17.84 1.17 -0.29
CA ALA A 43 17.82 2.61 -0.10
C ALA A 43 16.94 3.01 1.09
N LEU A 44 15.77 2.38 1.23
CA LEU A 44 14.86 2.59 2.36
C LEU A 44 15.54 2.23 3.69
N THR A 45 16.24 1.09 3.76
CA THR A 45 17.03 0.69 4.94
C THR A 45 18.08 1.73 5.32
N ARG A 46 18.74 2.36 4.34
CA ARG A 46 19.73 3.44 4.59
C ARG A 46 19.11 4.74 5.10
N MET A 47 17.80 4.92 4.94
CA MET A 47 17.05 6.08 5.45
C MET A 47 16.58 5.91 6.91
N THR A 48 16.92 4.81 7.59
CA THR A 48 16.51 4.53 8.97
C THR A 48 16.91 5.63 9.96
N HIS A 49 18.02 6.33 9.74
CA HIS A 49 18.45 7.48 10.56
C HIS A 49 17.48 8.67 10.54
N ARG A 50 16.48 8.65 9.64
CA ARG A 50 15.42 9.67 9.52
C ARG A 50 14.04 9.18 9.96
N GLY A 51 13.92 7.95 10.44
CA GLY A 51 12.68 7.43 11.01
C GLY A 51 12.73 7.49 12.53
N ALA A 52 11.61 7.82 13.17
CA ALA A 52 11.51 7.59 14.60
C ALA A 52 11.31 6.08 14.86
N VAL A 53 11.86 5.64 15.97
CA VAL A 53 11.76 4.28 16.47
C VAL A 53 11.07 4.36 17.83
N ASP A 54 10.03 3.55 18.02
CA ASP A 54 9.29 3.47 19.28
C ASP A 54 10.19 2.92 20.40
N ALA A 55 9.75 3.04 21.65
CA ALA A 55 10.48 2.60 22.83
C ALA A 55 10.79 1.09 22.83
N ASP A 56 10.10 0.30 22.01
CA ASP A 56 10.34 -1.14 21.84
C ASP A 56 11.54 -1.48 20.91
N GLY A 57 12.15 -0.48 20.27
CA GLY A 57 13.32 -0.63 19.40
C GLY A 57 13.06 -1.39 18.09
N LYS A 58 11.81 -1.78 17.80
CA LYS A 58 11.42 -2.57 16.63
C LYS A 58 10.29 -1.95 15.82
N THR A 59 9.41 -1.19 16.46
CA THR A 59 8.35 -0.45 15.79
C THR A 59 8.95 0.85 15.26
N GLY A 60 8.86 1.05 13.94
CA GLY A 60 9.12 2.34 13.31
C GLY A 60 7.81 3.07 13.01
N ASP A 61 7.87 4.38 12.82
CA ASP A 61 6.71 5.23 12.45
C ASP A 61 6.04 4.83 11.13
N GLY A 62 6.70 3.97 10.36
CA GLY A 62 6.18 3.34 9.17
C GLY A 62 7.07 3.54 7.96
N CYS A 63 7.09 2.52 7.11
CA CYS A 63 7.78 2.58 5.83
C CYS A 63 6.98 1.84 4.76
N GLY A 64 7.35 2.04 3.50
CA GLY A 64 6.69 1.35 2.41
C GLY A 64 7.31 1.64 1.04
N VAL A 65 6.92 0.82 0.08
CA VAL A 65 7.32 0.91 -1.32
C VAL A 65 6.06 0.99 -2.17
N LEU A 66 5.97 2.04 -2.99
CA LEU A 66 5.04 2.14 -4.11
C LEU A 66 5.79 1.69 -5.37
N MET A 67 5.23 0.74 -6.10
CA MET A 67 5.86 0.22 -7.32
C MET A 67 4.84 0.07 -8.46
N SER A 68 5.36 0.01 -9.70
CA SER A 68 4.57 -0.35 -10.88
C SER A 68 3.96 -1.74 -10.71
N PHE A 69 2.75 -1.92 -11.21
CA PHE A 69 1.96 -3.14 -11.02
C PHE A 69 2.64 -4.40 -11.61
N PRO A 70 3.11 -5.35 -10.76
CA PRO A 70 3.84 -6.52 -11.22
C PRO A 70 2.88 -7.62 -11.70
N ARG A 71 2.40 -7.50 -12.95
CA ARG A 71 1.39 -8.41 -13.53
C ARG A 71 1.76 -9.89 -13.43
N SER A 72 3.00 -10.26 -13.74
CA SER A 72 3.46 -11.66 -13.70
C SER A 72 3.41 -12.24 -12.29
N PHE A 73 3.84 -11.46 -11.29
CA PHE A 73 3.77 -11.84 -9.88
C PHE A 73 2.31 -12.08 -9.44
N PHE A 74 1.41 -11.15 -9.74
CA PHE A 74 0.00 -11.30 -9.33
C PHE A 74 -0.69 -12.47 -10.02
N ARG A 75 -0.34 -12.79 -11.27
CA ARG A 75 -0.82 -14.01 -11.93
C ARG A 75 -0.33 -15.28 -11.24
N ALA A 76 0.94 -15.33 -10.85
CA ALA A 76 1.50 -16.49 -10.15
C ALA A 76 0.80 -16.70 -8.80
N VAL A 77 0.73 -15.68 -7.96
CA VAL A 77 0.13 -15.81 -6.62
C VAL A 77 -1.39 -16.01 -6.66
N ALA A 78 -2.09 -15.53 -7.70
CA ALA A 78 -3.50 -15.84 -7.88
C ALA A 78 -3.71 -17.29 -8.29
N ALA A 79 -2.85 -17.84 -9.16
CA ALA A 79 -2.91 -19.24 -9.56
C ALA A 79 -2.67 -20.19 -8.37
N ASP A 80 -1.72 -19.85 -7.49
CA ASP A 80 -1.46 -20.62 -6.26
C ASP A 80 -2.69 -20.69 -5.33
N GLU A 81 -3.53 -19.66 -5.34
CA GLU A 81 -4.79 -19.58 -4.57
C GLU A 81 -6.01 -20.11 -5.35
N GLY A 82 -5.82 -20.63 -6.58
CA GLY A 82 -6.91 -21.08 -7.45
C GLY A 82 -7.79 -19.95 -8.01
N ILE A 83 -7.33 -18.70 -7.98
CA ILE A 83 -8.04 -17.52 -8.46
C ILE A 83 -7.72 -17.29 -9.94
N ARG A 84 -8.76 -17.21 -10.78
CA ARG A 84 -8.62 -16.97 -12.21
C ARG A 84 -8.64 -15.46 -12.52
N LEU A 85 -7.54 -14.95 -13.07
CA LEU A 85 -7.41 -13.56 -13.52
C LEU A 85 -7.56 -13.43 -15.03
N ASP A 86 -8.38 -12.48 -15.45
CA ASP A 86 -8.55 -12.12 -16.86
C ASP A 86 -7.33 -11.35 -17.40
N GLU A 87 -7.35 -10.99 -18.68
CA GLU A 87 -6.26 -10.21 -19.30
C GLU A 87 -6.10 -8.83 -18.62
N GLN A 88 -7.23 -8.16 -18.41
CA GLN A 88 -7.31 -6.91 -17.66
C GLN A 88 -7.76 -7.22 -16.23
N PHE A 89 -6.87 -6.98 -15.28
CA PHE A 89 -7.14 -7.17 -13.86
C PHE A 89 -6.42 -6.11 -13.03
N ALA A 90 -6.88 -5.96 -11.79
CA ALA A 90 -6.36 -5.08 -10.78
C ALA A 90 -6.22 -5.84 -9.45
N VAL A 91 -5.41 -5.30 -8.55
CA VAL A 91 -5.29 -5.82 -7.19
C VAL A 91 -5.48 -4.69 -6.19
N GLY A 92 -6.28 -4.94 -5.17
CA GLY A 92 -6.41 -4.07 -4.01
C GLY A 92 -5.64 -4.59 -2.83
N MET A 93 -4.83 -3.76 -2.18
CA MET A 93 -4.24 -4.03 -0.88
C MET A 93 -5.18 -3.44 0.18
N VAL A 94 -5.74 -4.30 1.03
CA VAL A 94 -6.82 -3.94 1.95
C VAL A 94 -6.41 -4.32 3.38
N PHE A 95 -6.54 -3.36 4.28
CA PHE A 95 -6.43 -3.56 5.72
C PHE A 95 -7.86 -3.69 6.28
N LEU A 96 -8.06 -4.70 7.12
CA LEU A 96 -9.34 -5.07 7.71
C LEU A 96 -9.19 -5.29 9.22
N SER A 97 -10.31 -5.19 9.95
CA SER A 97 -10.34 -5.50 11.39
C SER A 97 -9.85 -6.93 11.68
N GLN A 98 -9.27 -7.14 12.86
CA GLN A 98 -8.99 -8.48 13.36
C GLN A 98 -10.27 -9.24 13.74
N ASP A 99 -11.37 -8.52 14.02
CA ASP A 99 -12.69 -9.11 14.20
C ASP A 99 -13.22 -9.64 12.85
N GLU A 100 -13.52 -10.93 12.78
CA GLU A 100 -13.91 -11.58 11.53
C GLU A 100 -15.29 -11.11 11.02
N ALA A 101 -16.21 -10.73 11.90
CA ALA A 101 -17.52 -10.23 11.49
C ALA A 101 -17.40 -8.84 10.86
N GLN A 102 -16.58 -7.95 11.45
CA GLN A 102 -16.24 -6.66 10.87
C GLN A 102 -15.49 -6.82 9.54
N ALA A 103 -14.44 -7.65 9.50
CA ALA A 103 -13.67 -7.92 8.28
C ALA A 103 -14.57 -8.44 7.15
N LYS A 104 -15.42 -9.44 7.43
CA LYS A 104 -16.36 -9.99 6.45
C LYS A 104 -17.35 -8.94 5.93
N ARG A 105 -17.82 -8.04 6.79
CA ARG A 105 -18.69 -6.94 6.38
C ARG A 105 -17.95 -5.95 5.48
N SER A 106 -16.74 -5.53 5.86
CA SER A 106 -15.88 -4.64 5.07
C SER A 106 -15.54 -5.22 3.69
N ARG A 107 -15.23 -6.53 3.61
CA ARG A 107 -15.05 -7.24 2.32
C ARG A 107 -16.30 -7.12 1.45
N LYS A 108 -17.47 -7.46 1.99
CA LYS A 108 -18.75 -7.36 1.25
C LYS A 108 -19.07 -5.95 0.78
N ILE A 109 -18.78 -4.94 1.59
CA ILE A 109 -18.96 -3.54 1.20
C ILE A 109 -18.06 -3.21 0.01
N LEU A 110 -16.78 -3.61 0.06
CA LEU A 110 -15.87 -3.37 -1.04
C LEU A 110 -16.29 -4.12 -2.31
N GLU A 111 -16.63 -5.40 -2.20
CA GLU A 111 -17.12 -6.24 -3.31
C GLU A 111 -18.33 -5.60 -3.98
N LYS A 112 -19.34 -5.22 -3.19
CA LYS A 112 -20.55 -4.54 -3.66
C LYS A 112 -20.24 -3.29 -4.48
N HIS A 113 -19.29 -2.47 -4.05
CA HIS A 113 -18.94 -1.23 -4.76
C HIS A 113 -18.05 -1.48 -5.98
N ILE A 114 -17.24 -2.55 -5.98
CA ILE A 114 -16.51 -3.00 -7.18
C ILE A 114 -17.50 -3.47 -8.26
N GLU A 115 -18.47 -4.31 -7.89
CA GLU A 115 -19.48 -4.83 -8.80
C GLU A 115 -20.39 -3.75 -9.38
N ARG A 116 -20.75 -2.74 -8.56
CA ARG A 116 -21.50 -1.56 -9.02
C ARG A 116 -20.77 -0.76 -10.09
N GLU A 117 -19.44 -0.79 -10.08
CA GLU A 117 -18.60 -0.18 -11.10
C GLU A 117 -18.33 -1.11 -12.29
N THR A 118 -19.14 -2.17 -12.46
CA THR A 118 -19.09 -3.12 -13.59
C THR A 118 -17.79 -3.94 -13.66
N LEU A 119 -17.09 -4.07 -12.52
CA LEU A 119 -15.90 -4.90 -12.36
C LEU A 119 -16.26 -6.21 -11.66
N GLY A 120 -15.47 -7.27 -11.84
CA GLY A 120 -15.71 -8.58 -11.23
C GLY A 120 -14.71 -8.89 -10.12
N VAL A 121 -15.19 -9.29 -8.94
CA VAL A 121 -14.30 -9.77 -7.87
C VAL A 121 -13.92 -11.22 -8.18
N ALA A 122 -12.64 -11.45 -8.45
CA ALA A 122 -12.12 -12.78 -8.79
C ALA A 122 -11.84 -13.62 -7.53
N GLY A 123 -11.45 -12.98 -6.43
CA GLY A 123 -11.19 -13.64 -5.16
C GLY A 123 -10.38 -12.79 -4.19
N TRP A 124 -10.17 -13.33 -3.00
CA TRP A 124 -9.36 -12.73 -1.94
C TRP A 124 -8.18 -13.63 -1.61
N ARG A 125 -7.03 -13.00 -1.37
CA ARG A 125 -5.80 -13.66 -0.97
C ARG A 125 -5.30 -13.04 0.34
N LYS A 126 -4.96 -13.87 1.32
CA LYS A 126 -4.25 -13.39 2.51
C LYS A 126 -2.81 -13.04 2.15
N VAL A 127 -2.33 -11.87 2.56
CA VAL A 127 -0.93 -11.50 2.34
C VAL A 127 -0.05 -12.28 3.33
N PRO A 128 0.99 -13.00 2.87
CA PRO A 128 1.95 -13.62 3.77
C PRO A 128 2.70 -12.54 4.56
N LEU A 129 2.79 -12.73 5.87
CA LEU A 129 3.46 -11.80 6.78
C LEU A 129 4.33 -12.61 7.75
N ASP A 130 5.54 -12.12 8.01
CA ASP A 130 6.31 -12.54 9.18
C ASP A 130 6.06 -11.55 10.31
N THR A 131 5.37 -11.98 11.37
CA THR A 131 5.07 -11.10 12.51
C THR A 131 6.21 -11.05 13.54
N SER A 132 7.24 -11.90 13.41
CA SER A 132 8.36 -11.95 14.35
C SER A 132 9.24 -10.69 14.33
N VAL A 133 9.20 -9.96 13.20
CA VAL A 133 9.91 -8.69 13.00
C VAL A 133 9.19 -7.48 13.60
N LEU A 134 7.93 -7.63 14.04
CA LEU A 134 7.12 -6.54 14.58
C LEU A 134 7.47 -6.27 16.06
N GLY A 135 7.47 -5.00 16.42
CA GLY A 135 7.45 -4.59 17.83
C GLY A 135 6.06 -4.77 18.46
N SER A 136 5.95 -4.62 19.77
CA SER A 136 4.71 -4.87 20.50
C SER A 136 3.59 -3.90 20.12
N SER A 137 3.94 -2.64 19.87
CA SER A 137 3.03 -1.57 19.43
C SER A 137 2.49 -1.84 18.02
N ALA A 138 3.38 -2.17 17.08
CA ALA A 138 3.01 -2.58 15.72
C ALA A 138 2.15 -3.85 15.70
N LEU A 139 2.47 -4.84 16.54
CA LEU A 139 1.72 -6.09 16.62
C LEU A 139 0.31 -5.88 17.17
N ALA A 140 0.17 -5.02 18.20
CA ALA A 140 -1.13 -4.70 18.80
C ALA A 140 -2.08 -3.98 17.83
N SER A 141 -1.52 -3.22 16.88
CA SER A 141 -2.27 -2.49 15.85
C SER A 141 -2.33 -3.19 14.49
N LEU A 142 -1.78 -4.41 14.38
CA LEU A 142 -1.65 -5.15 13.13
C LEU A 142 -3.05 -5.44 12.52
N PRO A 143 -3.37 -4.90 11.33
CA PRO A 143 -4.60 -5.24 10.64
C PRO A 143 -4.54 -6.66 10.04
N ARG A 144 -5.69 -7.21 9.66
CA ARG A 144 -5.70 -8.26 8.64
C ARG A 144 -5.34 -7.62 7.31
N ILE A 145 -4.29 -8.12 6.67
CA ILE A 145 -3.82 -7.61 5.37
C ILE A 145 -4.18 -8.63 4.30
N GLU A 146 -5.03 -8.21 3.38
CA GLU A 146 -5.55 -9.05 2.32
C GLU A 146 -5.52 -8.34 0.97
N GLN A 147 -5.43 -9.14 -0.07
CA GLN A 147 -5.48 -8.70 -1.45
C GLN A 147 -6.79 -9.10 -2.09
N VAL A 148 -7.54 -8.13 -2.60
CA VAL A 148 -8.70 -8.38 -3.46
C VAL A 148 -8.26 -8.37 -4.92
N MET A 149 -8.56 -9.46 -5.62
CA MET A 149 -8.28 -9.63 -7.04
C MET A 149 -9.52 -9.23 -7.84
N VAL A 150 -9.36 -8.32 -8.81
CA VAL A 150 -10.49 -7.74 -9.55
C VAL A 150 -10.26 -7.87 -11.05
N ASN A 151 -11.17 -8.55 -11.76
CA ASN A 151 -11.18 -8.61 -13.21
C ASN A 151 -11.96 -7.43 -13.79
N ALA A 152 -11.50 -6.95 -14.94
CA ALA A 152 -12.15 -5.87 -15.67
C ALA A 152 -12.65 -6.36 -17.04
N PRO A 153 -13.78 -5.82 -17.54
CA PRO A 153 -14.29 -6.15 -18.86
C PRO A 153 -13.27 -5.91 -19.97
N PHE A 154 -13.36 -6.72 -21.02
CA PHE A 154 -12.57 -6.52 -22.24
C PHE A 154 -12.88 -5.15 -22.88
N GLY A 155 -11.86 -4.53 -23.48
CA GLY A 155 -11.98 -3.26 -24.18
C GLY A 155 -11.83 -2.01 -23.31
N TRP A 156 -11.73 -2.14 -21.98
CA TRP A 156 -11.44 -1.01 -21.11
C TRP A 156 -9.94 -0.68 -21.12
N THR A 157 -9.62 0.61 -21.22
CA THR A 157 -8.23 1.05 -21.09
C THR A 157 -7.79 0.98 -19.62
N PRO A 158 -6.49 0.96 -19.33
CA PRO A 158 -6.02 0.99 -17.94
C PRO A 158 -6.60 2.16 -17.13
N HIS A 159 -6.73 3.33 -17.73
CA HIS A 159 -7.29 4.51 -17.08
C HIS A 159 -8.80 4.44 -16.83
N ASP A 160 -9.56 3.69 -17.65
CA ASP A 160 -10.98 3.45 -17.40
C ASP A 160 -11.15 2.60 -16.14
N ILE A 161 -10.35 1.55 -16.01
CA ILE A 161 -10.32 0.67 -14.84
C ILE A 161 -9.94 1.49 -13.60
N GLU A 162 -8.88 2.31 -13.64
CA GLU A 162 -8.47 3.15 -12.50
C GLU A 162 -9.57 4.08 -12.00
N ARG A 163 -10.31 4.74 -12.91
CA ARG A 163 -11.41 5.64 -12.53
C ARG A 163 -12.52 4.89 -11.79
N ARG A 164 -12.86 3.69 -12.26
CA ARG A 164 -13.88 2.82 -11.67
C ARG A 164 -13.46 2.31 -10.30
N LEU A 165 -12.23 1.81 -10.19
CA LEU A 165 -11.65 1.38 -8.91
C LEU A 165 -11.58 2.52 -7.90
N PHE A 166 -11.26 3.74 -8.33
CA PHE A 166 -11.26 4.92 -7.47
C PHE A 166 -12.64 5.20 -6.88
N VAL A 167 -13.70 5.17 -7.70
CA VAL A 167 -15.08 5.35 -7.24
C VAL A 167 -15.47 4.23 -6.28
N ALA A 168 -15.24 2.96 -6.64
CA ALA A 168 -15.53 1.81 -5.80
C ALA A 168 -14.89 1.94 -4.40
N ARG A 169 -13.59 2.29 -4.36
CA ARG A 169 -12.84 2.51 -3.11
C ARG A 169 -13.46 3.62 -2.27
N ARG A 170 -13.77 4.77 -2.87
CA ARG A 170 -14.35 5.91 -2.15
C ARG A 170 -15.73 5.61 -1.59
N MET A 171 -16.56 4.94 -2.38
CA MET A 171 -17.92 4.59 -1.99
C MET A 171 -17.93 3.52 -0.90
N ALA A 172 -17.04 2.54 -0.97
CA ALA A 172 -16.85 1.54 0.08
C ALA A 172 -16.42 2.17 1.41
N PHE A 173 -15.43 3.07 1.37
CA PHE A 173 -15.00 3.79 2.57
C PHE A 173 -16.13 4.63 3.18
N ALA A 174 -16.87 5.37 2.34
CA ALA A 174 -17.99 6.20 2.79
C ALA A 174 -19.16 5.38 3.35
N GLU A 175 -19.42 4.19 2.81
CA GLU A 175 -20.45 3.29 3.34
C GLU A 175 -20.04 2.68 4.69
N ASN A 176 -18.81 2.16 4.81
CA ASN A 176 -18.31 1.64 6.08
C ASN A 176 -18.36 2.71 7.19
N ALA A 177 -17.96 3.94 6.88
CA ALA A 177 -17.93 5.04 7.85
C ALA A 177 -19.32 5.48 8.36
N LYS A 178 -20.41 5.09 7.69
CA LYS A 178 -21.79 5.42 8.06
C LYS A 178 -22.48 4.31 8.87
N LEU A 179 -21.83 3.18 9.08
CA LEU A 179 -22.36 2.12 9.93
C LEU A 179 -22.38 2.55 11.40
N ASP A 180 -23.31 2.01 12.18
CA ASP A 180 -23.35 2.23 13.63
C ASP A 180 -22.10 1.67 14.33
N ASP A 181 -21.58 0.55 13.81
CA ASP A 181 -20.30 -0.05 14.20
C ASP A 181 -19.37 -0.15 12.97
N PRO A 182 -18.62 0.91 12.63
CA PRO A 182 -17.72 0.91 11.48
C PRO A 182 -16.45 0.10 11.78
N ASP A 183 -15.95 -0.64 10.78
CA ASP A 183 -14.60 -1.18 10.87
C ASP A 183 -13.60 -0.02 10.80
N ARG A 184 -13.00 0.32 11.94
CA ARG A 184 -12.04 1.45 12.06
C ARG A 184 -10.70 1.17 11.38
N THR A 185 -10.43 -0.10 11.09
CA THR A 185 -9.21 -0.57 10.44
C THR A 185 -9.37 -0.65 8.92
N PHE A 186 -10.62 -0.59 8.42
CA PHE A 186 -10.91 -0.68 6.99
C PHE A 186 -10.22 0.42 6.19
N HIS A 187 -9.15 0.05 5.50
CA HIS A 187 -8.36 0.95 4.68
C HIS A 187 -7.88 0.24 3.42
N VAL A 188 -8.24 0.77 2.27
CA VAL A 188 -7.77 0.29 0.97
C VAL A 188 -6.51 1.07 0.58
N ALA A 189 -5.34 0.53 0.94
CA ALA A 189 -4.05 1.16 0.72
C ALA A 189 -3.79 1.42 -0.78
N THR A 190 -4.12 0.44 -1.61
CA THR A 190 -4.18 0.57 -3.07
C THR A 190 -5.34 -0.24 -3.61
N LEU A 191 -5.88 0.17 -4.76
CA LEU A 191 -6.78 -0.62 -5.59
C LEU A 191 -6.56 -0.13 -7.01
N SER A 192 -5.70 -0.83 -7.75
CA SER A 192 -5.17 -0.33 -9.02
C SER A 192 -4.69 -1.46 -9.94
N ASN A 193 -4.64 -1.19 -11.24
CA ASN A 193 -3.97 -2.00 -12.27
C ASN A 193 -2.66 -1.38 -12.79
N LEU A 194 -2.27 -0.22 -12.26
CA LEU A 194 -1.06 0.52 -12.64
C LEU A 194 0.03 0.48 -11.58
N VAL A 195 -0.37 0.49 -10.30
CA VAL A 195 0.56 0.51 -9.16
C VAL A 195 0.10 -0.39 -8.02
N THR A 196 1.01 -0.72 -7.12
CA THR A 196 0.70 -1.38 -5.85
C THR A 196 1.58 -0.82 -4.74
N VAL A 197 1.09 -0.84 -3.50
CA VAL A 197 1.82 -0.39 -2.31
C VAL A 197 1.94 -1.53 -1.32
N TYR A 198 3.15 -1.69 -0.80
CA TYR A 198 3.44 -2.44 0.41
C TYR A 198 3.91 -1.43 1.45
N LYS A 199 3.16 -1.29 2.54
CA LYS A 199 3.49 -0.37 3.64
C LYS A 199 3.08 -0.98 4.98
N GLY A 200 3.77 -0.61 6.05
CA GLY A 200 3.44 -1.05 7.39
C GLY A 200 4.21 -0.29 8.46
N LEU A 201 3.81 -0.47 9.72
CA LEU A 201 4.50 0.05 10.91
C LEU A 201 5.68 -0.88 11.26
N VAL A 202 6.70 -0.85 10.39
CA VAL A 202 7.89 -1.69 10.50
C VAL A 202 9.13 -0.86 10.23
N MET A 203 10.26 -1.31 10.77
CA MET A 203 11.56 -0.75 10.42
C MET A 203 11.87 -0.99 8.93
N PRO A 204 12.48 -0.03 8.23
CA PRO A 204 12.92 -0.17 6.84
C PRO A 204 13.73 -1.43 6.49
N ALA A 205 14.45 -2.00 7.45
CA ALA A 205 15.24 -3.22 7.26
C ALA A 205 14.38 -4.49 7.18
N ASN A 206 13.12 -4.42 7.64
CA ASN A 206 12.20 -5.54 7.80
C ASN A 206 10.98 -5.44 6.87
N LEU A 207 11.05 -4.58 5.84
CA LEU A 207 10.00 -4.43 4.82
C LEU A 207 10.08 -5.52 3.75
#